data_AF-A0A3N5FIK8-F1
#
_entry.id   AF-A0A3N5FIK8-F1
#
_cell.length_a   1.000
_cell.length_b   1.000
_cell.length_c   1.000
_cell.angle_alpha   90.00
_cell.angle_beta   90.00
_cell.angle_gamma   90.00
#
_symmetry.space_group_name_H-M   'P 1'
#
loop_
_entity.id
_entity.type
_entity.pdbx_description
1 polymer ?
#
loop_
_entity_poly.entity_id
_entity_poly.type
_entity_poly.pdbx_seq_one_letter_code
_entity_poly.pdbx_strand_id
1 'polypeptide(L)'
;EFTPDRLRILPFQGKPEDPVATVRSEVRRDNGSRVPVNYSLRKTPDGWKAYDVQIEGVSYVKSFRTDFSAEIQQKGLEPVIQRLESQIASGTVQKPTASKPTASQS
;
A
#
# COMPACT_ATOMS: atom_id res chain seq x y z
N GLU A 1 -18.01 -7.92 4.27
CA GLU A 1 -18.65 -7.43 3.04
C GLU A 1 -18.31 -5.95 2.85
N PHE A 2 -18.04 -5.48 1.63
CA PHE A 2 -17.80 -4.06 1.37
C PHE A 2 -19.14 -3.36 1.20
N THR A 3 -19.39 -2.31 1.98
CA THR A 3 -20.55 -1.43 1.82
C THR A 3 -20.06 -0.02 1.45
N PRO A 4 -20.66 0.64 0.43
CA PRO A 4 -20.19 1.95 -0.05
C PRO A 4 -20.12 3.03 1.05
N ASP A 5 -20.95 2.92 2.08
CA ASP A 5 -21.02 3.84 3.22
C ASP A 5 -19.77 3.80 4.13
N ARG A 6 -18.89 2.81 3.95
CA ARG A 6 -17.65 2.68 4.73
C ARG A 6 -16.50 3.50 4.17
N LEU A 7 -16.52 3.89 2.90
CA LEU A 7 -15.42 4.62 2.26
C LEU A 7 -15.80 6.09 2.06
N ARG A 8 -14.98 7.01 2.56
CA ARG A 8 -15.09 8.44 2.30
C ARG A 8 -13.83 8.92 1.59
N ILE A 9 -13.97 9.41 0.37
CA ILE A 9 -12.89 10.14 -0.31
C ILE A 9 -12.88 11.59 0.21
N LEU A 10 -11.70 12.08 0.58
CA LEU A 10 -11.51 13.45 1.06
C LEU A 10 -11.22 14.40 -0.11
N PRO A 11 -11.46 15.72 0.04
CA PRO A 11 -11.17 16.70 -1.00
C PRO A 11 -9.73 16.56 -1.51
N PHE A 12 -9.59 16.52 -2.84
CA PHE A 12 -8.29 16.46 -3.49
C PHE A 12 -7.52 17.77 -3.28
N GLN A 13 -6.22 17.68 -3.01
CA GLN A 13 -5.35 18.81 -2.68
C GLN A 13 -4.18 19.00 -3.68
N GLY A 14 -4.19 18.32 -4.83
CA GLY A 14 -3.14 18.42 -5.85
C GLY A 14 -3.56 19.22 -7.07
N LYS A 15 -2.66 19.33 -8.06
CA LYS A 15 -2.95 19.98 -9.35
C LYS A 15 -3.18 18.93 -10.44
N PRO A 16 -4.11 19.14 -11.39
CA PRO A 16 -4.36 18.18 -12.48
C PRO A 16 -3.15 17.86 -13.37
N GLU A 17 -2.21 18.80 -13.47
CA GLU A 17 -0.96 18.68 -14.22
C GLU A 17 0.12 17.86 -13.52
N ASP A 18 -0.01 17.57 -12.22
CA ASP A 18 1.01 16.85 -11.48
C ASP A 18 1.18 15.42 -12.04
N PRO A 19 2.42 14.89 -12.13
CA PRO A 19 2.66 13.52 -12.59
C PRO A 19 2.38 12.47 -11.50
N VAL A 20 2.21 12.91 -10.26
CA VAL A 20 1.92 12.09 -9.08
C VAL A 20 0.80 12.74 -8.27
N ALA A 21 0.00 11.93 -7.60
CA ALA A 21 -1.10 12.40 -6.78
C ALA A 21 -1.28 11.52 -5.54
N THR A 22 -1.79 12.12 -4.47
CA THR A 22 -2.26 11.38 -3.30
C THR A 22 -3.77 11.54 -3.19
N VAL A 23 -4.50 10.44 -3.35
CA VAL A 23 -5.93 10.40 -3.06
C VAL A 23 -6.09 10.01 -1.60
N ARG A 24 -6.62 10.94 -0.80
CA ARG A 24 -6.86 10.71 0.63
C ARG A 24 -8.25 10.15 0.84
N SER A 25 -8.37 9.13 1.67
CA SER A 25 -9.65 8.55 2.04
C SER A 25 -9.68 8.07 3.49
N GLU A 26 -10.88 7.82 3.99
CA GLU A 26 -11.13 7.24 5.30
C GLU A 26 -12.02 6.01 5.15
N VAL A 27 -11.68 4.93 5.85
CA VAL A 27 -12.50 3.72 5.93
C VAL A 27 -13.08 3.57 7.34
N ARG A 28 -14.40 3.38 7.45
CA ARG A 28 -15.08 3.09 8.72
C ARG A 28 -14.92 1.62 9.10
N ARG A 29 -14.34 1.34 10.27
CA ARG A 29 -14.26 0.02 10.89
C ARG A 29 -15.59 -0.36 11.56
N ASP A 30 -15.75 -1.64 11.88
CA ASP A 30 -16.97 -2.15 12.54
C ASP A 30 -17.22 -1.51 13.92
N ASN A 31 -16.14 -1.12 14.61
CA ASN A 31 -16.21 -0.40 15.89
C ASN A 31 -16.54 1.10 15.74
N GLY A 32 -16.87 1.58 14.54
CA GLY A 32 -17.23 2.96 14.25
C GLY A 32 -16.03 3.91 14.03
N SER A 33 -14.81 3.51 14.36
CA SER A 33 -13.60 4.33 14.10
C SER A 33 -13.34 4.51 12.60
N ARG A 34 -12.71 5.63 12.23
CA ARG A 34 -12.29 5.92 10.86
C ARG A 34 -10.79 5.80 10.72
N VAL A 35 -10.36 5.10 9.68
CA VAL A 35 -8.96 4.81 9.41
C VAL A 35 -8.53 5.53 8.15
N PRO A 36 -7.47 6.36 8.20
CA PRO A 36 -6.90 6.94 6.99
C PRO A 36 -6.36 5.85 6.07
N VAL A 37 -6.83 5.86 4.82
CA VAL A 37 -6.34 5.02 3.73
C VAL A 37 -6.00 5.95 2.57
N ASN A 38 -4.71 6.16 2.33
CA ASN A 38 -4.23 7.05 1.29
C ASN A 38 -3.66 6.23 0.13
N TYR A 39 -3.96 6.63 -1.09
CA TYR A 39 -3.43 6.00 -2.29
C TYR A 39 -2.43 6.95 -2.92
N SER A 40 -1.24 6.43 -3.27
CA SER A 40 -0.28 7.15 -4.10
C SER A 40 -0.42 6.69 -5.55
N LEU A 41 -0.65 7.65 -6.44
CA LEU A 41 -0.91 7.43 -7.84
C LEU A 41 0.17 8.10 -8.69
N ARG A 42 0.42 7.51 -9.86
CA ARG A 42 1.26 8.07 -10.91
C ARG A 42 0.47 8.14 -12.21
N LYS A 43 0.65 9.24 -12.95
CA LYS A 43 0.09 9.42 -14.29
C LYS A 43 0.90 8.61 -15.30
N THR A 44 0.21 7.81 -16.10
CA THR A 44 0.77 7.02 -17.22
C THR A 44 0.04 7.39 -18.51
N PRO A 45 0.54 6.98 -19.70
CA PRO A 45 -0.19 7.16 -20.95
C PRO A 45 -1.60 6.55 -20.93
N ASP A 46 -1.81 5.45 -20.20
CA ASP A 46 -3.11 4.79 -20.05
C ASP A 46 -4.00 5.43 -18.95
N GLY A 47 -3.58 6.55 -18.38
CA GLY A 47 -4.25 7.20 -17.25
C GLY A 47 -3.55 6.99 -15.90
N TRP A 48 -4.27 7.26 -14.81
CA TRP A 48 -3.73 7.20 -13.45
C TRP A 48 -3.68 5.77 -12.93
N LYS A 49 -2.53 5.36 -12.37
CA LYS A 49 -2.37 4.06 -11.71
C LYS A 49 -1.91 4.23 -10.27
N ALA A 50 -2.60 3.56 -9.34
CA ALA A 50 -2.16 3.47 -7.96
C ALA A 50 -0.95 2.53 -7.87
N TYR A 51 0.09 2.96 -7.16
CA TYR A 51 1.29 2.15 -6.96
C TYR A 51 1.58 1.86 -5.48
N ASP A 52 0.96 2.59 -4.55
CA ASP A 52 1.06 2.32 -3.12
C ASP A 52 -0.24 2.66 -2.41
N VAL A 53 -0.50 1.96 -1.31
CA VAL A 53 -1.55 2.27 -0.35
C VAL A 53 -0.92 2.43 1.03
N GLN A 54 -1.25 3.53 1.70
CA GLN A 54 -0.86 3.79 3.07
C GLN A 54 -2.08 3.65 3.99
N ILE A 55 -1.99 2.76 4.97
CA ILE A 55 -3.02 2.59 6.01
C ILE A 55 -2.44 3.09 7.33
N GLU A 56 -3.10 4.05 7.96
CA GLU A 56 -2.61 4.68 9.21
C GLU A 56 -1.16 5.21 9.05
N GLY A 57 -0.82 5.69 7.85
CA GLY A 57 0.51 6.18 7.51
C GLY A 57 1.55 5.11 7.16
N VAL A 58 1.20 3.82 7.26
CA VAL A 58 2.10 2.71 6.92
C VAL A 58 1.92 2.33 5.45
N SER A 59 2.99 2.51 4.67
CA SER A 59 3.05 2.15 3.23
C SER A 59 3.20 0.65 3.03
N TYR A 60 2.36 0.09 2.17
CA TYR A 60 2.42 -1.32 1.80
C TYR A 60 3.67 -1.61 0.96
N VAL A 61 4.02 -0.74 0.01
CA VAL A 61 5.25 -0.89 -0.80
C VAL A 61 6.48 -0.89 0.09
N LYS A 62 6.59 0.04 1.04
CA LYS A 62 7.73 0.08 1.96
C LYS A 62 7.80 -1.17 2.84
N SER A 63 6.65 -1.63 3.32
CA SER A 63 6.55 -2.81 4.19
C SER A 63 6.97 -4.08 3.45
N PHE A 64 6.44 -4.33 2.25
CA PHE A 64 6.87 -5.45 1.39
C PHE A 64 8.35 -5.37 1.03
N ARG A 65 8.87 -4.18 0.74
CA ARG A 65 10.30 -4.00 0.46
C ARG A 65 11.14 -4.46 1.65
N THR A 66 10.75 -4.12 2.89
CA THR A 66 11.46 -4.58 4.10
C THR A 66 11.42 -6.10 4.21
N ASP A 67 10.23 -6.69 4.14
CA ASP A 67 10.02 -8.14 4.27
C ASP A 67 10.84 -8.92 3.22
N PHE A 68 10.76 -8.49 1.96
CA PHE A 68 11.45 -9.18 0.87
C PHE A 68 12.94 -8.90 0.87
N SER A 69 13.41 -7.73 1.29
CA SER A 69 14.86 -7.47 1.40
C SER A 69 15.51 -8.42 2.39
N ALA A 70 14.87 -8.67 3.53
CA ALA A 70 15.36 -9.63 4.53
C ALA A 70 15.43 -11.05 3.95
N GLU A 71 14.41 -11.48 3.21
CA GLU A 71 14.40 -12.82 2.61
C GLU A 71 15.39 -12.95 1.43
N ILE A 72 15.47 -11.94 0.57
CA ILE A 72 16.42 -11.90 -0.55
C ILE A 72 17.85 -11.97 -0.04
N GLN A 73 18.18 -11.26 1.05
CA GLN A 73 19.50 -11.32 1.66
C GLN A 73 19.84 -12.72 2.19
N GLN A 74 18.84 -13.50 2.64
CA GLN A 74 19.03 -14.84 3.20
C GLN A 74 19.02 -15.95 2.14
N LYS A 75 18.16 -15.84 1.12
CA LYS A 75 17.83 -16.94 0.19
C LYS A 75 18.14 -16.62 -1.27
N GLY A 76 18.47 -15.38 -1.60
CA GLY A 76 18.59 -14.91 -2.98
C GLY A 76 17.26 -14.54 -3.62
N LEU A 77 17.30 -13.98 -4.82
CA LEU A 77 16.13 -13.43 -5.52
C LEU A 77 15.17 -14.53 -6.03
N GLU A 78 15.70 -15.56 -6.69
CA GLU A 78 14.86 -16.57 -7.35
C GLU A 78 13.94 -17.35 -6.39
N PRO A 79 14.40 -17.81 -5.21
CA PRO A 79 13.49 -18.49 -4.28
C PRO A 79 12.37 -17.57 -3.77
N VAL A 80 12.61 -16.26 -3.69
CA VAL A 80 11.60 -15.28 -3.28
C VAL A 80 10.55 -15.12 -4.37
N ILE A 81 10.97 -15.03 -5.64
CA ILE A 81 10.06 -14.97 -6.79
C ILE A 81 9.18 -16.23 -6.81
N GLN A 82 9.77 -17.42 -6.75
CA GLN A 82 9.02 -18.68 -6.77
C GLN A 82 8.00 -18.78 -5.62
N ARG A 83 8.39 -18.35 -4.41
CA ARG A 83 7.48 -18.31 -3.26
C ARG A 83 6.30 -17.37 -3.53
N LEU A 84 6.54 -16.17 -4.07
CA LEU A 84 5.50 -15.20 -4.36
C LEU A 84 4.54 -15.68 -5.45
N GLU A 85 5.07 -16.26 -6.53
CA GLU A 85 4.26 -16.86 -7.59
C GLU A 85 3.37 -17.99 -7.05
N SER A 86 3.93 -18.86 -6.20
CA SER A 86 3.17 -19.92 -5.52
C SER A 86 2.07 -19.37 -4.61
N GLN A 87 2.34 -18.29 -3.85
CA GLN A 87 1.33 -17.63 -3.01
C GLN A 87 0.20 -16.99 -3.84
N ILE A 88 0.54 -16.39 -4.99
CA ILE A 88 -0.45 -15.81 -5.90
C ILE A 88 -1.32 -16.93 -6.49
N ALA A 89 -0.72 -18.01 -6.97
CA ALA A 89 -1.44 -19.14 -7.57
C ALA A 89 -2.36 -19.85 -6.55
N SER A 90 -1.96 -19.91 -5.28
CA SER A 90 -2.74 -20.52 -4.20
C SER A 90 -3.68 -19.56 -3.48
N GLY A 91 -3.66 -18.25 -3.80
CA GLY A 91 -4.45 -17.23 -3.10
C GLY A 91 -4.02 -17.00 -1.65
N THR A 92 -2.78 -17.35 -1.29
CA THR A 92 -2.24 -17.27 0.09
C THR A 92 -1.31 -16.07 0.30
N VAL A 93 -1.43 -15.03 -0.54
CA VAL A 93 -0.63 -13.81 -0.44
C VAL A 93 -0.75 -13.19 0.96
N GLN A 94 0.38 -13.09 1.64
CA GLN A 94 0.44 -12.55 2.99
C GLN A 94 0.48 -11.02 2.96
N LYS A 95 -0.23 -10.39 3.91
CA LYS A 95 -0.10 -8.95 4.12
C LYS A 95 1.32 -8.64 4.61
N PRO A 96 1.91 -7.51 4.19
CA PRO A 96 3.26 -7.18 4.62
C PRO A 96 3.28 -6.83 6.11
N THR A 97 4.41 -7.06 6.77
CA THR A 97 4.56 -6.65 8.16
C THR A 97 4.64 -5.14 8.24
N ALA A 98 3.84 -4.53 9.11
CA ALA A 98 3.77 -3.08 9.23
C ALA A 98 5.12 -2.50 9.66
N SER A 99 5.89 -2.02 8.68
CA SER A 99 7.15 -1.34 8.93
C SER A 99 6.86 0.13 9.14
N LYS A 100 6.63 0.55 10.40
CA LYS A 100 6.58 1.97 10.71
C LYS A 100 7.98 2.54 10.45
N PRO A 101 8.14 3.64 9.70
CA PRO A 101 9.44 4.28 9.60
C PRO A 101 9.86 4.65 11.02
N THR A 102 10.95 4.06 11.50
CA THR A 102 11.67 4.59 12.65
C THR A 102 12.01 6.01 12.28
N ALA A 103 11.38 6.98 12.94
CA ALA A 103 11.81 8.36 12.84
C ALA A 103 13.29 8.35 13.23
N SER A 104 14.18 8.59 12.27
CA SER A 104 15.56 8.93 12.58
C SER A 104 15.47 10.25 13.32
N GLN A 105 15.44 10.17 14.66
CA GLN A 105 15.72 11.33 15.50
C GLN A 105 17.11 11.80 15.08
N SER A 106 17.16 13.01 14.52
CA SER A 106 18.35 13.84 14.47
C SER A 106 18.23 14.83 15.62
#